data_AF-A0A6C0BA63-F1
#
_entry.id   AF-A0A6C0BA63-F1
#
_cell.length_a   1.000
_cell.length_b   1.000
_cell.length_c   1.000
_cell.angle_alpha   90.00
_cell.angle_beta   90.00
_cell.angle_gamma   90.00
#
_symmetry.space_group_name_H-M   'P 1'
#
loop_
_entity.id
_entity.type
_entity.pdbx_description
1 polymer ?
#
loop_
_entity_poly.entity_id
_entity_poly.type
_entity_poly.pdbx_seq_one_letter_code
_entity_poly.pdbx_strand_id
1 'polypeptide(L)'
;MVKFFFYDKLTNVEVLKKISNDCEIYDGYIIIQNYDSENNFLEISDVSINNNKILYGKIVDFNMKFEDIIRKLNETQKCKTENKRKYTIETIWANKFSGGTYKAYIIY
;
A
#
# COMPACT_ATOMS: atom_id res chain seq x y z
N MET A 1 13.24 -4.42 -7.96
CA MET A 1 11.77 -4.33 -8.04
C MET A 1 11.21 -4.20 -6.64
N VAL A 2 10.65 -3.02 -6.33
CA VAL A 2 10.16 -2.67 -4.99
C VAL A 2 8.64 -2.71 -5.03
N LYS A 3 8.03 -3.55 -4.19
CA LYS A 3 6.58 -3.73 -4.15
C LYS A 3 5.96 -2.90 -3.05
N PHE A 4 4.89 -2.18 -3.38
CA PHE A 4 4.04 -1.49 -2.41
C PHE A 4 2.63 -2.03 -2.47
N PHE A 5 1.95 -2.03 -1.33
CA PHE A 5 0.51 -2.26 -1.22
C PHE A 5 -0.19 -0.93 -0.95
N PHE A 6 -1.09 -0.54 -1.85
CA PHE A 6 -1.92 0.65 -1.72
C PHE A 6 -3.37 0.23 -1.48
N TYR A 7 -4.06 0.93 -0.60
CA TYR A 7 -5.46 0.69 -0.25
C TYR A 7 -6.24 2.00 -0.23
N ASP A 8 -7.57 1.90 -0.11
CA ASP A 8 -8.49 3.04 -0.08
C ASP A 8 -8.28 4.02 -1.26
N LYS A 9 -8.21 5.33 -1.01
CA LYS A 9 -8.09 6.39 -2.03
C LYS A 9 -6.79 6.31 -2.83
N LEU A 10 -5.79 5.56 -2.36
CA LEU A 10 -4.49 5.41 -3.03
C LEU A 10 -4.48 4.31 -4.10
N THR A 11 -5.59 3.58 -4.28
CA THR A 11 -5.73 2.55 -5.33
C THR A 11 -5.94 3.12 -6.74
N ASN A 12 -6.04 4.45 -6.89
CA ASN A 12 -6.25 5.07 -8.19
C ASN A 12 -5.04 4.88 -9.12
N VAL A 13 -5.23 4.10 -10.19
CA VAL A 13 -4.18 3.73 -11.15
C VAL A 13 -3.53 4.94 -11.82
N GLU A 14 -4.28 6.00 -12.10
CA GLU A 14 -3.71 7.22 -12.70
C GLU A 14 -2.76 7.92 -11.74
N VAL A 15 -3.04 7.89 -10.43
CA VAL A 15 -2.16 8.43 -9.41
C VAL A 15 -0.90 7.58 -9.28
N LEU A 16 -1.05 6.25 -9.28
CA LEU A 16 0.08 5.32 -9.20
C LEU A 16 1.02 5.45 -10.40
N LYS A 17 0.47 5.65 -11.60
CA LYS A 17 1.26 5.91 -12.82
C LYS A 17 2.05 7.22 -12.79
N LYS A 18 1.60 8.23 -12.04
CA LYS A 18 2.39 9.48 -11.84
C LYS A 18 3.67 9.24 -11.05
N ILE A 19 3.71 8.20 -10.20
CA ILE A 19 4.91 7.79 -9.47
C ILE A 19 5.88 7.10 -10.44
N SER A 20 5.39 6.13 -11.21
CA SER A 20 6.16 5.51 -12.29
C SER A 20 5.22 5.05 -13.40
N ASN A 21 5.51 5.46 -14.64
CA ASN A 21 4.81 4.94 -15.81
C ASN A 21 5.20 3.48 -16.11
N ASP A 22 6.41 3.09 -15.71
CA ASP A 22 6.92 1.72 -15.78
C ASP A 22 6.71 1.05 -14.42
N CYS A 23 5.48 0.59 -14.18
CA CYS A 23 5.13 -0.23 -13.03
C CYS A 23 4.08 -1.28 -13.40
N GLU A 24 4.14 -2.41 -12.71
CA GLU A 24 3.12 -3.45 -12.82
C GLU A 24 2.13 -3.28 -11.68
N ILE A 25 0.84 -3.35 -11.98
CA ILE A 25 -0.23 -3.12 -11.00
C ILE A 25 -1.13 -4.35 -10.98
N TYR A 26 -1.37 -4.86 -9.78
CA TYR A 26 -2.16 -6.05 -9.54
C TYR A 26 -3.23 -5.77 -8.50
N ASP A 27 -4.42 -6.31 -8.71
CA ASP A 27 -5.43 -6.37 -7.65
C ASP A 27 -5.05 -7.42 -6.61
N GLY A 28 -5.21 -7.06 -5.34
CA GLY A 28 -4.83 -7.91 -4.24
C GLY A 28 -5.45 -7.49 -2.92
N TYR A 29 -5.02 -8.16 -1.86
CA TYR A 29 -5.54 -7.94 -0.53
C TYR A 29 -4.52 -8.30 0.55
N ILE A 30 -4.74 -7.74 1.73
CA ILE A 30 -4.05 -8.12 2.97
C ILE A 30 -5.08 -8.58 4.01
N ILE A 31 -4.63 -9.33 5.00
CA ILE A 31 -5.45 -9.75 6.15
C ILE A 31 -5.02 -8.91 7.34
N ILE A 32 -5.98 -8.22 7.97
CA ILE A 32 -5.76 -7.20 8.98
C ILE A 32 -6.69 -7.42 10.18
N GLN A 33 -6.41 -6.74 11.28
CA GLN A 33 -7.28 -6.74 12.45
C GLN A 33 -8.44 -5.75 12.23
N ASN A 34 -8.11 -4.51 11.85
CA ASN A 34 -9.11 -3.48 11.63
C ASN A 34 -8.64 -2.38 10.67
N TYR A 35 -9.58 -1.78 9.96
CA TYR A 35 -9.34 -0.56 9.20
C TYR A 35 -10.52 0.40 9.38
N ASP A 36 -10.21 1.60 9.89
CA ASP A 36 -11.12 2.72 9.94
C ASP A 36 -10.84 3.62 8.74
N SER A 37 -11.74 3.58 7.75
CA SER A 37 -11.63 4.36 6.51
C SER A 37 -11.90 5.86 6.69
N GLU A 38 -12.62 6.25 7.74
CA GLU A 38 -12.93 7.67 7.99
C GLU A 38 -11.69 8.37 8.54
N ASN A 39 -10.99 7.72 9.48
CA ASN A 39 -9.78 8.25 10.12
C ASN A 39 -8.47 7.77 9.45
N ASN A 40 -8.57 6.93 8.42
CA ASN A 40 -7.45 6.24 7.79
C ASN A 40 -6.50 5.57 8.81
N PHE A 41 -7.08 4.81 9.73
CA PHE A 41 -6.36 4.09 10.77
C PHE A 41 -6.36 2.60 10.45
N LEU A 42 -5.16 2.06 10.19
CA LEU A 42 -4.94 0.65 9.88
C LEU A 42 -4.30 -0.05 11.07
N GLU A 43 -4.88 -1.19 11.46
CA GLU A 43 -4.39 -2.04 12.53
C GLU A 43 -4.10 -3.45 12.01
N ILE A 44 -2.85 -3.88 12.19
CA ILE A 44 -2.37 -5.22 11.88
C ILE A 44 -1.76 -5.80 13.15
N SER A 45 -2.28 -6.93 13.60
CA SER A 45 -1.79 -7.61 14.80
C SER A 45 -0.54 -8.43 14.49
N ASP A 46 0.44 -8.42 15.38
CA ASP A 46 1.56 -9.38 15.35
C ASP A 46 1.08 -10.82 15.60
N VAL A 47 -0.05 -10.98 16.29
CA VAL A 47 -0.69 -12.28 16.53
C VAL A 47 -1.63 -12.58 15.37
N SER A 48 -1.21 -13.47 14.48
CA SER A 48 -1.90 -13.74 13.21
C SER A 48 -3.39 -14.09 13.33
N ILE A 49 -3.80 -14.78 14.40
CA ILE A 49 -5.20 -15.18 14.62
C ILE A 49 -6.14 -13.98 14.84
N ASN A 50 -5.61 -12.84 15.26
CA ASN A 50 -6.39 -11.61 15.44
C ASN A 50 -6.67 -10.90 14.09
N ASN A 51 -5.89 -11.21 13.06
CA ASN A 51 -6.09 -10.66 11.72
C ASN A 51 -7.11 -11.53 10.97
N ASN A 52 -8.35 -11.06 10.87
CA ASN A 52 -9.45 -11.82 10.27
C ASN A 52 -10.27 -11.01 9.26
N LYS A 53 -9.92 -9.75 9.02
CA LYS A 53 -10.59 -8.89 8.03
C LYS A 53 -9.75 -8.79 6.77
N ILE A 54 -10.41 -8.83 5.63
CA ILE A 54 -9.77 -8.61 4.33
C ILE A 54 -9.80 -7.13 4.01
N LEU A 55 -8.64 -6.54 3.75
CA LEU A 55 -8.53 -5.20 3.17
C LEU A 55 -8.06 -5.31 1.72
N TYR A 56 -8.94 -4.89 0.81
CA TYR A 56 -8.67 -4.88 -0.62
C TYR A 56 -7.81 -3.68 -1.02
N GLY A 57 -6.96 -3.90 -2.01
CA GLY A 57 -6.06 -2.89 -2.52
C GLY A 57 -5.35 -3.30 -3.80
N LYS A 58 -4.24 -2.63 -4.07
CA LYS A 58 -3.39 -2.89 -5.23
C LYS A 58 -1.96 -3.14 -4.80
N ILE A 59 -1.37 -4.19 -5.36
CA ILE A 59 0.07 -4.45 -5.28
C ILE A 59 0.70 -3.79 -6.50
N VAL A 60 1.62 -2.87 -6.27
CA VAL A 60 2.33 -2.15 -7.33
C VAL A 60 3.80 -2.53 -7.27
N ASP A 61 4.30 -3.08 -8.36
CA ASP A 61 5.72 -3.37 -8.53
C ASP A 61 6.40 -2.22 -9.26
N PHE A 62 7.22 -1.47 -8.54
CA PHE A 62 7.97 -0.37 -9.08
C PHE A 62 9.34 -0.82 -9.54
N ASN A 63 9.66 -0.52 -10.81
CA ASN A 63 10.99 -0.68 -11.38
C ASN A 63 11.89 0.54 -11.07
N MET A 64 11.95 0.94 -9.80
CA MET A 64 12.78 2.06 -9.34
C MET A 64 13.21 1.86 -7.88
N LYS A 65 14.15 2.69 -7.42
CA LYS A 65 14.69 2.62 -6.05
C LYS A 65 13.64 3.08 -5.04
N PHE A 66 13.69 2.49 -3.84
CA PHE A 66 12.77 2.79 -2.75
C PHE A 66 12.75 4.29 -2.41
N GLU A 67 13.91 4.93 -2.31
CA GLU A 67 14.03 6.34 -1.95
C GLU A 67 13.36 7.26 -2.99
N ASP A 68 13.49 6.93 -4.27
CA ASP A 68 12.86 7.67 -5.35
C ASP A 68 11.32 7.49 -5.33
N ILE A 69 10.83 6.31 -4.95
CA ILE A 69 9.39 6.02 -4.82
C ILE A 69 8.82 6.88 -3.70
N ILE A 70 9.46 6.88 -2.53
CA ILE A 70 9.04 7.68 -1.37
C ILE A 70 9.06 9.18 -1.70
N ARG A 71 10.10 9.68 -2.39
CA ARG A 71 10.15 11.08 -2.81
C ARG A 71 8.94 11.45 -3.68
N LYS A 72 8.63 10.64 -4.69
CA LYS A 72 7.50 10.91 -5.62
C LYS A 72 6.14 10.75 -4.96
N LEU A 73 5.98 9.82 -4.02
CA LEU A 73 4.79 9.71 -3.19
C LEU A 73 4.55 11.00 -2.40
N ASN A 74 5.61 11.58 -1.83
CA ASN A 74 5.53 12.84 -1.08
C ASN A 74 5.21 14.06 -1.95
N GLU A 75 5.66 14.05 -3.21
CA GLU A 75 5.34 15.09 -4.20
C GLU A 75 3.88 15.00 -4.66
N THR A 76 3.30 13.80 -4.66
CA THR A 76 1.94 13.56 -5.13
C THR A 76 0.92 14.02 -4.08
N GLN A 77 0.29 15.18 -4.31
CA GLN A 77 -0.64 15.80 -3.37
C GLN A 77 -1.84 14.91 -2.95
N LYS A 78 -2.25 13.96 -3.81
CA LYS A 78 -3.29 12.96 -3.49
C LYS A 78 -2.80 11.82 -2.58
N CYS A 79 -1.48 11.62 -2.50
CA CYS A 79 -0.83 10.68 -1.58
C CYS A 79 -0.48 11.34 -0.23
N LYS A 80 -0.57 12.67 -0.14
CA LYS A 80 -0.53 13.38 1.14
C LYS A 80 -1.83 13.08 1.87
N THR A 81 -1.82 12.05 2.72
CA THR A 81 -2.82 11.90 3.77
C THR A 81 -2.79 13.18 4.61
N GLU A 82 -3.93 13.85 4.70
CA GLU A 82 -4.06 15.13 5.37
C GLU A 82 -3.39 15.07 6.77
N ASN A 83 -2.38 15.91 6.98
CA ASN A 83 -1.72 16.18 8.26
C ASN A 83 -0.77 15.14 8.92
N LYS A 84 -0.24 14.11 8.25
CA LYS A 84 0.87 13.32 8.84
C LYS A 84 2.25 13.79 8.37
N ARG A 85 3.06 14.33 9.30
CA ARG A 85 4.47 14.75 9.06
C ARG A 85 5.44 13.57 8.86
N LYS A 86 5.01 12.34 9.15
CA LYS A 86 5.77 11.10 8.98
C LYS A 86 4.81 9.99 8.60
N TYR A 87 5.11 9.30 7.51
CA TYR A 87 4.50 8.03 7.15
C TYR A 87 5.08 6.93 8.03
N THR A 88 4.25 6.02 8.53
CA THR A 88 4.74 4.74 9.03
C THR A 88 4.88 3.82 7.82
N ILE A 89 6.10 3.28 7.64
CA ILE A 89 6.39 2.32 6.57
C ILE A 89 6.68 0.98 7.23
N GLU A 90 5.87 -0.01 6.88
CA GLU A 90 6.04 -1.38 7.33
C GLU A 90 6.04 -2.34 6.16
N THR A 91 6.54 -3.56 6.38
CA THR A 91 6.47 -4.63 5.38
C THR A 91 5.40 -5.63 5.77
N ILE A 92 4.48 -5.89 4.84
CA ILE A 92 3.37 -6.83 5.01
C ILE A 92 3.43 -7.94 3.96
N TRP A 93 2.65 -8.99 4.17
CA TRP A 93 2.36 -9.99 3.16
C TRP A 93 1.06 -9.65 2.43
N ALA A 94 1.16 -9.37 1.14
CA ALA A 94 0.01 -9.09 0.27
C ALA A 94 -0.24 -10.26 -0.68
N ASN A 95 -1.52 -10.58 -0.86
CA ASN A 95 -1.96 -11.68 -1.71
C ASN A 95 -2.55 -11.11 -3.00
N LYS A 96 -2.09 -11.60 -4.14
CA LYS A 96 -2.66 -11.25 -5.44
C LYS A 96 -3.86 -12.13 -5.71
N PHE A 97 -4.94 -11.57 -6.27
CA PHE A 97 -6.16 -12.34 -6.53
C PHE A 97 -5.96 -13.51 -7.50
N SER A 98 -5.08 -13.36 -8.49
CA SER A 98 -4.75 -14.44 -9.43
C SER A 98 -3.83 -15.52 -8.83
N GLY A 99 -3.59 -15.48 -7.52
CA GLY A 99 -2.62 -16.32 -6.82
C GLY A 99 -1.25 -15.65 -6.68
N GLY A 100 -0.54 -16.05 -5.63
CA GLY A 100 0.78 -15.53 -5.25
C GLY A 100 0.72 -14.60 -4.04
N THR A 101 1.75 -14.70 -3.21
CA THR A 101 1.92 -13.88 -1.99
C THR A 101 3.25 -13.15 -2.09
N TYR A 102 3.23 -11.85 -1.82
CA TYR A 102 4.37 -10.95 -1.99
C TYR A 102 4.65 -10.20 -0.70
N LYS A 103 5.93 -10.04 -0.37
CA LYS A 103 6.34 -9.06 0.64
C LYS A 103 6.29 -7.68 0.01
N ALA A 104 5.50 -6.78 0.58
CA ALA A 104 5.32 -5.42 0.05
C ALA A 104 5.38 -4.39 1.19
N TYR A 105 5.80 -3.17 0.84
CA TYR A 105 5.74 -2.02 1.74
C TYR A 105 4.31 -1.48 1.80
N ILE A 106 3.86 -1.06 2.97
CA ILE A 106 2.59 -0.36 3.16
C ILE A 106 2.86 0.98 3.85
N ILE A 107 2.05 1.98 3.51
CA ILE A 107 2.14 3.33 4.05
C ILE A 107 0.80 3.69 4.72
N TYR A 108 0.85 4.18 5.96
CA TYR A 108 -0.31 4.67 6.72
C TYR A 108 0.07 5.73 7.77
#